data_AF-A0A9X0AU04-F1
#
_entry.id   AF-A0A9X0AU04-F1
#
_cell.length_a   1.000
_cell.length_b   1.000
_cell.length_c   1.000
_cell.angle_alpha   90.00
_cell.angle_beta   90.00
_cell.angle_gamma   90.00
#
_symmetry.space_group_name_H-M   'P 1'
#
loop_
_entity.id
_entity.type
_entity.pdbx_description
1 polymer ?
#
loop_
_entity_poly.entity_id
_entity_poly.type
_entity_poly.pdbx_seq_one_letter_code
_entity_poly.pdbx_strand_id
1 'polypeptide(L)'
;MLFEDSQTATIGGGANVSDTVSTLTSLGKRTMTGICECVGISAPALGGGHGWLQGQYGLMADQVISTRLLLPNGELVTVSENSNPDLFCAIRGAGHNFGLVTEWEYRPVLWFGIIYNGSPEIAHEYAKPFYDIGPLSIQTGQGSIHDLAVITFQDADGPGCAYGSTSLRYPIGLNSYNVTTVRQVYNEIDKTFGKVPEIAGSFFPLEGYSTQVVKAIDPESTAFPHRDDNVLVTSYVMYAPNSTIDPIAKEFGEKLRKYLLDGSEDPAHLHAYVNYANSDESLQAVYGWEDWRLEKLRKLKAQWDPKNIMRYYVPIE
;
A
#
# COMPACT_ATOMS: atom_id res chain seq x y z
N MET A 1 12.09 -9.68 8.51
CA MET A 1 11.37 -8.97 9.59
C MET A 1 11.78 -7.52 9.46
N LEU A 2 10.85 -6.60 9.14
CA LEU A 2 11.28 -5.59 8.17
C LEU A 2 10.68 -4.19 8.23
N PHE A 3 11.35 -3.22 8.86
CA PHE A 3 10.99 -1.78 8.85
C PHE A 3 12.16 -0.82 9.08
N GLU A 4 12.07 0.39 8.49
CA GLU A 4 12.20 1.72 9.16
C GLU A 4 12.09 2.93 8.22
N ASP A 5 11.89 2.73 6.92
CA ASP A 5 11.21 3.69 6.04
C ASP A 5 10.44 2.91 4.95
N SER A 6 9.40 3.47 4.32
CA SER A 6 8.72 2.78 3.20
C SER A 6 9.61 2.64 1.95
N GLN A 7 10.90 2.91 2.09
CA GLN A 7 11.96 2.57 1.16
C GLN A 7 13.00 1.63 1.83
N THR A 8 12.72 0.80 2.89
CA THR A 8 13.50 -0.44 3.22
C THR A 8 12.92 -1.90 3.33
N ALA A 9 13.75 -2.94 3.01
CA ALA A 9 13.43 -4.39 2.98
C ALA A 9 14.52 -5.40 3.59
N THR A 10 14.67 -5.62 4.92
CA THR A 10 15.24 -6.77 5.69
C THR A 10 14.82 -8.19 5.26
N ILE A 11 15.72 -8.86 4.54
CA ILE A 11 15.65 -10.27 4.15
C ILE A 11 16.57 -11.09 5.06
N GLY A 12 16.08 -12.23 5.58
CA GLY A 12 16.89 -13.11 6.41
C GLY A 12 18.03 -13.76 5.61
N GLY A 13 19.20 -13.93 6.24
CA GLY A 13 20.41 -14.42 5.56
C GLY A 13 20.28 -15.83 4.98
N GLY A 14 19.33 -16.64 5.48
CA GLY A 14 19.02 -17.97 4.96
C GLY A 14 17.87 -18.02 3.95
N ALA A 15 17.22 -16.90 3.62
CA ALA A 15 16.11 -16.87 2.68
C ALA A 15 16.57 -17.26 1.27
N ASN A 16 15.73 -17.98 0.52
CA ASN A 16 15.95 -18.26 -0.89
C ASN A 16 15.21 -17.24 -1.78
N VAL A 17 15.54 -17.23 -3.07
CA VAL A 17 14.95 -16.34 -4.07
C VAL A 17 13.43 -16.55 -4.17
N SER A 18 12.94 -17.78 -4.17
CA SER A 18 11.50 -18.11 -4.25
C SER A 18 10.71 -17.43 -3.15
N ASP A 19 11.13 -17.65 -1.90
CA ASP A 19 10.46 -17.12 -0.72
C ASP A 19 10.55 -15.60 -0.69
N THR A 20 11.70 -15.05 -1.09
CA THR A 20 11.94 -13.61 -1.14
C THR A 20 11.07 -12.93 -2.19
N VAL A 21 11.04 -13.44 -3.42
CA VAL A 21 10.23 -12.88 -4.51
C VAL A 21 8.75 -13.03 -4.19
N SER A 22 8.31 -14.20 -3.71
CA SER A 22 6.90 -14.42 -3.35
C SER A 22 6.45 -13.51 -2.23
N THR A 23 7.29 -13.36 -1.18
CA THR A 23 7.00 -12.48 -0.04
C THR A 23 7.03 -11.01 -0.45
N LEU A 24 8.02 -10.57 -1.23
CA LEU A 24 8.04 -9.17 -1.68
C LEU A 24 6.86 -8.88 -2.60
N THR A 25 6.54 -9.79 -3.52
CA THR A 25 5.41 -9.63 -4.44
C THR A 25 4.08 -9.56 -3.69
N SER A 26 3.86 -10.40 -2.67
CA SER A 26 2.65 -10.32 -1.83
C SER A 26 2.56 -9.03 -1.01
N LEU A 27 3.70 -8.37 -0.78
CA LEU A 27 3.79 -7.05 -0.16
C LEU A 27 3.73 -5.89 -1.19
N GLY A 28 3.49 -6.18 -2.48
CA GLY A 28 3.50 -5.18 -3.56
C GLY A 28 4.90 -4.60 -3.87
N LYS A 29 5.95 -5.27 -3.40
CA LYS A 29 7.35 -4.84 -3.50
C LYS A 29 8.11 -5.74 -4.47
N ARG A 30 9.21 -5.22 -5.02
CA ARG A 30 10.19 -6.01 -5.77
C ARG A 30 11.58 -5.49 -5.43
N THR A 31 12.56 -6.38 -5.48
CA THR A 31 13.98 -6.02 -5.36
C THR A 31 14.78 -6.85 -6.36
N MET A 32 16.05 -6.51 -6.58
CA MET A 32 16.93 -7.33 -7.40
C MET A 32 17.23 -8.65 -6.67
N THR A 33 17.00 -9.78 -7.34
CA THR A 33 17.31 -11.13 -6.84
C THR A 33 18.06 -11.95 -7.89
N GLY A 34 18.64 -13.08 -7.48
CA GLY A 34 19.16 -14.07 -8.40
C GLY A 34 18.07 -14.65 -9.32
N ILE A 35 18.49 -15.38 -10.35
CA ILE A 35 17.58 -16.00 -11.35
C ILE A 35 16.95 -17.30 -10.82
N CYS A 36 17.73 -18.13 -10.12
CA CYS A 36 17.30 -19.44 -9.67
C CYS A 36 16.56 -19.37 -8.34
N GLU A 37 15.29 -19.77 -8.32
CA GLU A 37 14.39 -19.69 -7.17
C GLU A 37 14.89 -20.41 -5.91
N CYS A 38 15.59 -21.55 -6.07
CA CYS A 38 16.10 -22.33 -4.94
C CYS A 38 17.38 -21.77 -4.29
N VAL A 39 18.02 -20.76 -4.91
CA VAL A 39 19.29 -20.22 -4.43
C VAL A 39 19.06 -19.28 -3.24
N GLY A 40 19.89 -19.39 -2.21
CA GLY A 40 19.91 -18.46 -1.06
C GLY A 40 20.29 -17.04 -1.48
N ILE A 41 19.66 -16.01 -0.91
CA ILE A 41 19.88 -14.60 -1.26
C ILE A 41 21.30 -14.12 -0.91
N SER A 42 21.85 -14.58 0.21
CA SER A 42 23.09 -14.03 0.75
C SER A 42 24.32 -14.32 -0.10
N ALA A 43 24.49 -15.55 -0.59
CA ALA A 43 25.71 -15.92 -1.30
C ALA A 43 25.90 -15.15 -2.62
N PRO A 44 24.87 -15.02 -3.49
CA PRO A 44 24.94 -14.16 -4.66
C PRO A 44 25.11 -12.68 -4.30
N ALA A 45 24.38 -12.15 -3.32
CA ALA A 45 24.52 -10.75 -2.90
C ALA A 45 25.94 -10.41 -2.44
N LEU A 46 26.57 -11.30 -1.66
CA LEU A 46 27.96 -11.12 -1.20
C LEU A 46 28.99 -11.18 -2.34
N GLY A 47 28.63 -11.75 -3.48
CA GLY A 47 29.47 -11.85 -4.68
C GLY A 47 29.08 -10.88 -5.79
N GLY A 48 28.18 -9.93 -5.53
CA GLY A 48 27.57 -9.07 -6.54
C GLY A 48 26.12 -9.47 -6.82
N GLY A 49 25.92 -10.62 -7.48
CA GLY A 49 24.60 -11.23 -7.67
C GLY A 49 23.86 -10.69 -8.90
N HIS A 50 23.85 -11.50 -9.96
CA HIS A 50 23.20 -11.19 -11.23
C HIS A 50 21.75 -11.67 -11.27
N GLY A 51 20.90 -10.93 -11.99
CA GLY A 51 19.50 -11.32 -12.17
C GLY A 51 18.73 -10.48 -13.17
N TRP A 52 17.45 -10.80 -13.32
CA TRP A 52 16.59 -10.26 -14.37
C TRP A 52 16.47 -8.73 -14.36
N LEU A 53 16.49 -8.14 -13.16
CA LEU A 53 16.27 -6.71 -13.00
C LEU A 53 17.57 -5.89 -12.97
N GLN A 54 18.73 -6.52 -13.22
CA GLN A 54 20.02 -5.85 -13.08
C GLN A 54 20.24 -4.69 -14.06
N GLY A 55 19.60 -4.75 -15.24
CA GLY A 55 19.65 -3.65 -16.21
C GLY A 55 18.89 -2.40 -15.75
N GLN A 56 18.04 -2.53 -14.73
CA GLN A 56 17.25 -1.43 -14.17
C GLN A 56 17.75 -1.00 -12.79
N TYR A 57 18.21 -1.94 -11.95
CA TYR A 57 18.57 -1.67 -10.55
C TYR A 57 20.02 -2.03 -10.17
N GLY A 58 20.89 -2.36 -11.13
CA GLY A 58 22.24 -2.85 -10.81
C GLY A 58 22.23 -4.25 -10.19
N LEU A 59 23.34 -4.71 -9.63
CA LEU A 59 23.47 -6.04 -9.04
C LEU A 59 22.71 -6.14 -7.71
N MET A 60 22.50 -7.36 -7.18
CA MET A 60 21.91 -7.55 -5.84
C MET A 60 22.67 -6.74 -4.78
N ALA A 61 24.00 -6.77 -4.86
CA ALA A 61 24.89 -6.02 -3.99
C ALA A 61 24.67 -4.51 -4.07
N ASP A 62 24.20 -3.98 -5.20
CA ASP A 62 23.95 -2.55 -5.37
C ASP A 62 22.68 -2.07 -4.66
N GLN A 63 21.80 -3.00 -4.32
CA GLN A 63 20.53 -2.73 -3.65
C GLN A 63 20.60 -2.88 -2.12
N VAL A 64 21.74 -3.31 -1.58
CA VAL A 64 21.94 -3.45 -0.13
C VAL A 64 22.15 -2.08 0.51
N ILE A 65 21.41 -1.80 1.59
CA ILE A 65 21.53 -0.58 2.39
C ILE A 65 22.35 -0.83 3.65
N SER A 66 22.04 -1.92 4.34
CA SER A 66 22.77 -2.36 5.52
C SER A 66 22.68 -3.88 5.69
N THR A 67 23.58 -4.45 6.47
CA THR A 67 23.51 -5.86 6.87
C THR A 67 23.97 -6.09 8.31
N ARG A 68 23.41 -7.12 8.94
CA ARG A 68 23.94 -7.70 10.18
C ARG A 68 24.93 -8.80 9.82
N LEU A 69 26.19 -8.60 10.17
CA LEU A 69 27.30 -9.49 9.86
C LEU A 69 27.91 -10.06 11.14
N LEU A 70 27.90 -11.39 11.28
CA LEU A 70 28.62 -12.09 12.34
C LEU A 70 30.07 -12.29 11.90
N LEU A 71 30.99 -11.64 12.60
CA LEU A 71 32.43 -11.70 12.36
C LEU A 71 33.04 -13.00 12.92
N PRO A 72 34.26 -13.39 12.48
CA PRO A 72 34.93 -14.59 12.97
C PRO A 72 35.22 -14.61 14.48
N ASN A 73 35.32 -13.44 15.12
CA ASN A 73 35.49 -13.30 16.56
C ASN A 73 34.18 -13.49 17.36
N GLY A 74 33.06 -13.78 16.69
CA GLY A 74 31.74 -13.96 17.30
C GLY A 74 30.97 -12.66 17.53
N GLU A 75 31.51 -11.52 17.12
CA GLU A 75 30.85 -10.22 17.23
C GLU A 75 29.85 -10.01 16.10
N LEU A 76 28.65 -9.54 16.43
CA LEU A 76 27.60 -9.24 15.45
C LEU A 76 27.55 -7.73 15.20
N VAL A 77 28.09 -7.30 14.05
CA VAL A 77 28.20 -5.88 13.69
C VAL A 77 27.17 -5.48 12.64
N THR A 78 26.84 -4.19 12.60
CA THR A 78 26.08 -3.58 11.49
C THR A 78 27.06 -2.99 10.48
N VAL A 79 26.88 -3.34 9.21
CA VAL A 79 27.73 -2.91 8.11
C VAL A 79 26.88 -2.12 7.10
N SER A 80 27.22 -0.86 6.86
CA SER A 80 26.54 0.08 5.97
C SER A 80 27.49 1.20 5.52
N GLU A 81 27.03 2.14 4.68
CA GLU A 81 27.83 3.31 4.28
C GLU A 81 28.25 4.19 5.47
N ASN A 82 27.49 4.16 6.58
CA ASN A 82 27.74 4.98 7.76
C ASN A 82 28.33 4.19 8.94
N SER A 83 28.42 2.87 8.83
CA SER A 83 28.92 1.98 9.89
C SER A 83 29.79 0.88 9.27
N ASN A 84 31.10 0.95 9.48
CA ASN A 84 32.09 0.07 8.84
C ASN A 84 32.08 0.16 7.29
N PRO A 85 32.22 1.36 6.69
CA PRO A 85 32.08 1.56 5.24
C PRO A 85 33.06 0.75 4.38
N ASP A 86 34.30 0.56 4.84
CA ASP A 86 35.29 -0.26 4.13
C ASP A 86 34.85 -1.74 4.08
N LEU A 87 34.31 -2.23 5.20
CA LEU A 87 33.74 -3.57 5.28
C LEU A 87 32.46 -3.65 4.44
N PHE A 88 31.66 -2.60 4.37
CA PHE A 88 30.46 -2.52 3.53
C PHE A 88 30.78 -2.63 2.04
N CYS A 89 31.81 -1.92 1.59
CA CYS A 89 32.35 -2.06 0.24
C CYS A 89 32.84 -3.51 -0.01
N ALA A 90 33.62 -4.06 0.92
CA ALA A 90 34.17 -5.41 0.78
C ALA A 90 33.08 -6.50 0.67
N ILE A 91 32.00 -6.38 1.44
CA ILE A 91 30.93 -7.39 1.41
C ILE A 91 30.08 -7.34 0.15
N ARG A 92 30.04 -6.21 -0.55
CA ARG A 92 29.29 -6.00 -1.80
C ARG A 92 30.10 -6.48 -3.02
N GLY A 93 30.64 -7.70 -2.96
CA GLY A 93 31.42 -8.31 -4.04
C GLY A 93 32.41 -9.39 -3.58
N ALA A 94 32.89 -9.32 -2.33
CA ALA A 94 33.80 -10.31 -1.74
C ALA A 94 33.34 -10.80 -0.35
N GLY A 95 32.06 -10.65 -0.01
CA GLY A 95 31.57 -10.75 1.35
C GLY A 95 31.62 -12.11 2.03
N HIS A 96 31.68 -13.19 1.25
CA HIS A 96 31.87 -14.55 1.77
C HIS A 96 33.19 -14.73 2.55
N ASN A 97 34.13 -13.79 2.45
CA ASN A 97 35.41 -13.82 3.17
C ASN A 97 35.35 -13.18 4.56
N PHE A 98 34.31 -12.41 4.87
CA PHE A 98 34.35 -11.46 5.99
C PHE A 98 33.39 -11.78 7.13
N GLY A 99 32.46 -12.73 6.95
CA GLY A 99 31.57 -13.18 8.02
C GLY A 99 30.31 -13.88 7.50
N LEU A 100 29.38 -14.15 8.42
CA LEU A 100 28.08 -14.71 8.10
C LEU A 100 27.01 -13.63 8.18
N VAL A 101 26.30 -13.40 7.08
CA VAL A 101 25.17 -12.46 7.07
C VAL A 101 23.95 -13.12 7.71
N THR A 102 23.37 -12.45 8.70
CA THR A 102 22.13 -12.89 9.33
C THR A 102 20.92 -12.16 8.77
N GLU A 103 21.07 -10.90 8.31
CA GLU A 103 19.96 -10.04 7.85
C GLU A 103 20.43 -9.00 6.79
N TRP A 104 19.57 -8.63 5.84
CA TRP A 104 19.85 -7.69 4.73
C TRP A 104 18.78 -6.63 4.53
N GLU A 105 19.08 -5.34 4.60
CA GLU A 105 18.10 -4.26 4.36
C GLU A 105 18.09 -3.74 2.89
N TYR A 106 16.94 -3.78 2.20
CA TYR A 106 16.69 -3.34 0.78
C TYR A 106 15.76 -2.11 0.68
N ARG A 107 15.08 -1.72 -0.44
CA ARG A 107 14.07 -0.61 -0.54
C ARG A 107 12.61 -0.96 -1.00
N PRO A 108 11.48 -0.49 -0.39
CA PRO A 108 10.18 -0.50 -1.04
C PRO A 108 9.96 0.67 -1.95
N VAL A 109 8.89 0.49 -2.69
CA VAL A 109 8.63 1.16 -3.94
C VAL A 109 7.28 1.82 -3.77
N LEU A 110 7.28 3.16 -3.80
CA LEU A 110 6.05 3.88 -4.06
C LEU A 110 5.74 3.72 -5.55
N TRP A 111 4.67 3.00 -5.84
CA TRP A 111 4.14 2.90 -7.20
C TRP A 111 3.11 4.00 -7.41
N PHE A 112 3.28 4.77 -8.48
CA PHE A 112 2.31 5.77 -8.90
C PHE A 112 1.98 5.54 -10.37
N GLY A 113 0.68 5.38 -10.67
CA GLY A 113 0.18 5.17 -12.02
C GLY A 113 -0.61 6.37 -12.50
N ILE A 114 -0.28 6.89 -13.68
CA ILE A 114 -1.11 7.87 -14.39
C ILE A 114 -1.75 7.17 -15.56
N ILE A 115 -3.08 7.11 -15.52
CA ILE A 115 -3.88 6.41 -16.51
C ILE A 115 -4.72 7.46 -17.22
N TYR A 116 -4.52 7.55 -18.53
CA TYR A 116 -5.18 8.54 -19.36
C TYR A 116 -5.83 7.86 -20.56
N ASN A 117 -7.11 8.16 -20.79
CA ASN A 117 -7.82 7.72 -21.99
C ASN A 117 -7.53 8.68 -23.13
N GLY A 118 -6.43 8.44 -23.83
CA GLY A 118 -5.98 9.26 -24.95
C GLY A 118 -4.56 8.91 -25.39
N SER A 119 -3.86 9.87 -26.00
CA SER A 119 -2.52 9.62 -26.52
C SER A 119 -1.46 9.63 -25.41
N PRO A 120 -0.36 8.86 -25.54
CA PRO A 120 0.71 8.81 -24.54
C PRO A 120 1.42 10.16 -24.35
N GLU A 121 1.46 10.98 -25.40
CA GLU A 121 2.11 12.30 -25.37
C GLU A 121 1.40 13.23 -24.38
N ILE A 122 0.06 13.24 -24.39
CA ILE A 122 -0.74 14.03 -23.43
C ILE A 122 -0.58 13.45 -22.02
N ALA A 123 -0.60 12.12 -21.88
CA ALA A 123 -0.39 11.46 -20.59
C ALA A 123 0.98 11.84 -19.98
N HIS A 124 2.01 11.97 -20.81
CA HIS A 124 3.34 12.38 -20.37
C HIS A 124 3.36 13.81 -19.81
N GLU A 125 2.59 14.75 -20.38
CA GLU A 125 2.50 16.11 -19.83
C GLU A 125 1.96 16.13 -18.40
N TYR A 126 0.90 15.35 -18.13
CA TYR A 126 0.36 15.18 -16.78
C TYR A 126 1.33 14.45 -15.85
N ALA A 127 2.12 13.53 -16.39
CA ALA A 127 3.07 12.75 -15.63
C ALA A 127 4.38 13.46 -15.36
N LYS A 128 4.69 14.57 -16.07
CA LYS A 128 5.97 15.27 -15.99
C LYS A 128 6.46 15.51 -14.55
N PRO A 129 5.64 15.97 -13.57
CA PRO A 129 6.10 16.13 -12.19
C PRO A 129 6.64 14.82 -11.57
N PHE A 130 6.07 13.68 -11.93
CA PHE A 130 6.51 12.35 -11.48
C PHE A 130 7.77 11.85 -12.20
N TYR A 131 8.05 12.33 -13.42
CA TYR A 131 9.34 12.12 -14.07
C TYR A 131 10.42 12.99 -13.42
N ASP A 132 10.10 14.25 -13.13
CA ASP A 132 11.04 15.24 -12.60
C ASP A 132 11.58 14.88 -11.20
N ILE A 133 10.84 14.09 -10.41
CA ILE A 133 11.31 13.58 -9.11
C ILE A 133 12.35 12.46 -9.22
N GLY A 134 12.63 11.93 -10.42
CA GLY A 134 13.61 10.87 -10.65
C GLY A 134 13.18 9.50 -10.10
N PRO A 135 12.08 8.93 -10.59
CA PRO A 135 11.59 7.63 -10.12
C PRO A 135 12.58 6.51 -10.46
N LEU A 136 12.68 5.50 -9.59
CA LEU A 136 13.59 4.37 -9.75
C LEU A 136 13.30 3.54 -11.01
N SER A 137 12.04 3.53 -11.46
CA SER A 137 11.60 2.83 -12.66
C SER A 137 10.42 3.55 -13.27
N ILE A 138 10.39 3.57 -14.60
CA ILE A 138 9.31 4.15 -15.38
C ILE A 138 8.82 3.08 -16.33
N GLN A 139 7.54 2.74 -16.22
CA GLN A 139 6.85 1.87 -17.17
C GLN A 139 5.86 2.72 -17.94
N THR A 140 6.03 2.78 -19.26
CA THR A 140 5.10 3.43 -20.17
C THR A 140 4.53 2.40 -21.12
N GLY A 141 3.24 2.52 -21.41
CA GLY A 141 2.55 1.58 -22.28
C GLY A 141 1.16 2.09 -22.62
N GLN A 142 0.55 1.41 -23.59
CA GLN A 142 -0.86 1.56 -23.91
C GLN A 142 -1.54 0.22 -23.68
N GLY A 143 -2.76 0.27 -23.14
CA GLY A 143 -3.60 -0.89 -22.92
C GLY A 143 -5.03 -0.57 -23.30
N SER A 144 -5.84 -1.62 -23.42
CA SER A 144 -7.28 -1.49 -23.53
C SER A 144 -7.93 -1.32 -22.16
N ILE A 145 -9.22 -1.01 -22.13
CA ILE A 145 -10.00 -1.00 -20.89
C ILE A 145 -10.00 -2.37 -20.19
N HIS A 146 -9.78 -3.47 -20.93
CA HIS A 146 -9.71 -4.81 -20.36
C HIS A 146 -8.42 -5.05 -19.57
N ASP A 147 -7.34 -4.35 -19.92
CA ASP A 147 -6.03 -4.50 -19.27
C ASP A 147 -5.94 -3.67 -17.98
N LEU A 148 -6.87 -2.72 -17.79
CA LEU A 148 -6.83 -1.74 -16.71
C LEU A 148 -6.79 -2.39 -15.32
N ALA A 149 -7.61 -3.44 -15.11
CA ALA A 149 -7.64 -4.15 -13.84
C ALA A 149 -6.28 -4.78 -13.52
N VAL A 150 -5.64 -5.42 -14.48
CA VAL A 150 -4.31 -6.04 -14.31
C VAL A 150 -3.24 -4.98 -14.06
N ILE A 151 -3.25 -3.89 -14.84
CA ILE A 151 -2.25 -2.80 -14.72
C ILE A 151 -2.33 -2.10 -13.36
N THR A 152 -3.52 -2.06 -12.75
CA THR A 152 -3.77 -1.43 -11.45
C THR A 152 -3.77 -2.42 -10.28
N PHE A 153 -3.47 -3.70 -10.53
CA PHE A 153 -3.51 -4.79 -9.53
C PHE A 153 -4.91 -5.03 -8.92
N GLN A 154 -5.96 -4.69 -9.67
CA GLN A 154 -7.37 -4.83 -9.29
C GLN A 154 -8.09 -5.97 -10.04
N ASP A 155 -7.34 -6.83 -10.73
CA ASP A 155 -7.89 -8.03 -11.35
C ASP A 155 -8.17 -9.13 -10.32
N ALA A 156 -8.81 -10.21 -10.77
CA ALA A 156 -9.28 -11.28 -9.88
C ALA A 156 -8.16 -11.99 -9.11
N ASP A 157 -6.93 -11.96 -9.64
CA ASP A 157 -5.75 -12.55 -9.01
C ASP A 157 -4.95 -11.53 -8.17
N GLY A 158 -5.40 -10.27 -8.14
CA GLY A 158 -4.79 -9.18 -7.39
C GLY A 158 -4.96 -9.29 -5.87
N PRO A 159 -4.12 -8.60 -5.08
CA PRO A 159 -4.12 -8.71 -3.63
C PRO A 159 -5.47 -8.35 -2.99
N GLY A 160 -6.21 -7.40 -3.55
CA GLY A 160 -7.54 -7.01 -3.05
C GLY A 160 -8.62 -8.08 -3.23
N CYS A 161 -8.40 -9.06 -4.12
CA CYS A 161 -9.31 -10.17 -4.42
C CYS A 161 -8.84 -11.50 -3.82
N ALA A 162 -7.67 -11.53 -3.17
CA ALA A 162 -7.13 -12.74 -2.58
C ALA A 162 -8.01 -13.28 -1.43
N TYR A 163 -8.29 -14.58 -1.48
CA TYR A 163 -9.03 -15.27 -0.42
C TYR A 163 -8.13 -15.67 0.75
N GLY A 164 -8.73 -15.81 1.94
CA GLY A 164 -8.06 -16.38 3.12
C GLY A 164 -7.38 -15.36 4.04
N SER A 165 -7.39 -14.07 3.69
CA SER A 165 -6.94 -12.98 4.55
C SER A 165 -8.13 -12.31 5.25
N THR A 166 -7.89 -11.77 6.44
CA THR A 166 -8.74 -10.71 6.98
C THR A 166 -8.42 -9.41 6.25
N SER A 167 -9.45 -8.68 5.83
CA SER A 167 -9.32 -7.39 5.14
C SER A 167 -10.27 -6.38 5.77
N LEU A 168 -9.74 -5.50 6.62
CA LEU A 168 -10.49 -4.36 7.15
C LEU A 168 -10.28 -3.16 6.22
N ARG A 169 -11.36 -2.42 5.94
CA ARG A 169 -11.31 -1.25 5.04
C ARG A 169 -11.70 -0.02 5.82
N TYR A 170 -10.96 1.08 5.67
CA TYR A 170 -11.30 2.35 6.30
C TYR A 170 -11.40 3.43 5.23
N PRO A 171 -12.60 3.66 4.66
CA PRO A 171 -12.78 4.57 3.56
C PRO A 171 -12.91 6.01 4.04
N ILE A 172 -12.41 6.94 3.22
CA ILE A 172 -12.67 8.36 3.35
C ILE A 172 -12.64 9.03 1.97
N GLY A 173 -13.67 9.80 1.68
CA GLY A 173 -13.72 10.73 0.56
C GLY A 173 -13.10 12.07 0.94
N LEU A 174 -12.33 12.66 0.03
CA LEU A 174 -11.62 13.93 0.21
C LEU A 174 -11.76 14.81 -1.03
N ASN A 175 -11.73 16.14 -0.86
CA ASN A 175 -11.69 17.07 -1.99
C ASN A 175 -10.26 17.26 -2.52
N SER A 176 -9.23 17.18 -1.66
CA SER A 176 -7.83 17.31 -2.06
C SER A 176 -6.88 16.49 -1.18
N TYR A 177 -5.63 16.35 -1.64
CA TYR A 177 -4.57 15.75 -0.84
C TYR A 177 -3.93 16.80 0.09
N ASN A 178 -4.13 16.65 1.39
CA ASN A 178 -3.33 17.37 2.37
C ASN A 178 -1.98 16.65 2.56
N VAL A 179 -0.91 17.21 1.99
CA VAL A 179 0.43 16.60 1.98
C VAL A 179 0.94 16.31 3.40
N THR A 180 0.60 17.17 4.36
CA THR A 180 1.01 16.99 5.77
C THR A 180 0.36 15.75 6.38
N THR A 181 -0.93 15.54 6.15
CA THR A 181 -1.63 14.38 6.72
C THR A 181 -1.32 13.10 5.96
N VAL A 182 -1.16 13.16 4.63
CA VAL A 182 -0.66 12.02 3.85
C VAL A 182 0.74 11.60 4.33
N ARG A 183 1.62 12.56 4.67
CA ARG A 183 2.91 12.27 5.30
C ARG A 183 2.75 11.63 6.69
N GLN A 184 1.78 12.08 7.50
CA GLN A 184 1.50 11.45 8.80
C GLN A 184 1.03 10.01 8.66
N VAL A 185 0.13 9.75 7.70
CA VAL A 185 -0.33 8.40 7.34
C VAL A 185 0.85 7.52 6.96
N TYR A 186 1.71 8.01 6.05
CA TYR A 186 2.94 7.31 5.64
C TYR A 186 3.83 6.96 6.83
N ASN A 187 4.10 7.93 7.71
CA ASN A 187 4.96 7.73 8.87
C ASN A 187 4.35 6.72 9.86
N GLU A 188 3.02 6.71 10.01
CA GLU A 188 2.35 5.75 10.90
C GLU A 188 2.31 4.34 10.28
N ILE A 189 2.18 4.23 8.96
CA ILE A 189 2.32 2.95 8.24
C ILE A 189 3.71 2.38 8.48
N ASP A 190 4.74 3.17 8.20
CA ASP A 190 6.14 2.78 8.36
C ASP A 190 6.45 2.32 9.80
N LYS A 191 6.03 3.11 10.78
CA LYS A 191 6.19 2.81 12.20
C LYS A 191 5.40 1.58 12.67
N THR A 192 4.18 1.37 12.16
CA THR A 192 3.29 0.29 12.64
C THR A 192 3.66 -1.02 12.00
N PHE A 193 3.76 -0.98 10.66
CA PHE A 193 4.85 -1.58 9.95
C PHE A 193 5.40 -2.82 10.62
N GLY A 194 6.44 -2.75 11.41
CA GLY A 194 7.18 -1.73 12.12
C GLY A 194 7.53 -2.54 13.35
N LYS A 195 6.43 -2.71 14.06
CA LYS A 195 6.26 -3.52 15.24
C LYS A 195 5.35 -4.72 14.96
N VAL A 196 4.59 -4.70 13.85
CA VAL A 196 3.51 -5.64 13.55
C VAL A 196 3.63 -6.17 12.11
N PRO A 197 4.67 -6.96 11.81
CA PRO A 197 4.93 -7.46 10.46
C PRO A 197 3.75 -8.23 9.84
N GLU A 198 2.83 -8.75 10.65
CA GLU A 198 1.62 -9.47 10.23
C GLU A 198 0.69 -8.62 9.37
N ILE A 199 0.67 -7.30 9.56
CA ILE A 199 -0.18 -6.37 8.78
C ILE A 199 0.59 -5.64 7.68
N ALA A 200 1.87 -5.95 7.46
CA ALA A 200 2.72 -5.22 6.52
C ALA A 200 2.35 -5.42 5.03
N GLY A 201 1.49 -6.39 4.73
CA GLY A 201 0.88 -6.58 3.40
C GLY A 201 -0.33 -5.68 3.13
N SER A 202 -0.67 -4.81 4.07
CA SER A 202 -1.73 -3.80 3.90
C SER A 202 -1.32 -2.75 2.86
N PHE A 203 -2.29 -2.20 2.13
CA PHE A 203 -2.06 -1.18 1.12
C PHE A 203 -3.05 -0.01 1.25
N PHE A 204 -2.66 1.17 0.78
CA PHE A 204 -3.37 2.43 1.05
C PHE A 204 -3.59 3.20 -0.26
N PRO A 205 -4.54 2.78 -1.10
CA PRO A 205 -4.86 3.44 -2.36
C PRO A 205 -5.36 4.87 -2.13
N LEU A 206 -4.74 5.79 -2.85
CA LEU A 206 -5.10 7.21 -2.94
C LEU A 206 -5.73 7.44 -4.32
N GLU A 207 -7.01 7.15 -4.47
CA GLU A 207 -7.66 7.03 -5.79
C GLU A 207 -8.25 8.37 -6.24
N GLY A 208 -7.58 9.03 -7.17
CA GLY A 208 -8.08 10.24 -7.82
C GLY A 208 -8.83 9.90 -9.11
N TYR A 209 -10.09 10.35 -9.20
CA TYR A 209 -10.94 10.12 -10.37
C TYR A 209 -11.26 11.42 -11.12
N SER A 210 -11.62 11.29 -12.41
CA SER A 210 -12.29 12.38 -13.13
C SER A 210 -13.77 12.44 -12.71
N THR A 211 -14.17 13.48 -11.99
CA THR A 211 -15.48 13.55 -11.29
C THR A 211 -16.48 14.52 -11.91
N GLN A 212 -16.20 15.11 -13.07
CA GLN A 212 -17.02 16.17 -13.68
C GLN A 212 -18.48 15.74 -13.87
N VAL A 213 -18.71 14.53 -14.37
CA VAL A 213 -20.06 13.99 -14.55
C VAL A 213 -20.68 13.59 -13.23
N VAL A 214 -19.90 13.03 -12.28
CA VAL A 214 -20.39 12.67 -10.94
C VAL A 214 -20.99 13.90 -10.25
N LYS A 215 -20.29 15.04 -10.33
CA LYS A 215 -20.68 16.34 -9.77
C LYS A 215 -21.84 17.02 -10.50
N ALA A 216 -22.03 16.72 -11.78
CA ALA A 216 -23.12 17.31 -12.56
C ALA A 216 -24.49 16.65 -12.29
N ILE A 217 -24.52 15.48 -11.67
CA ILE A 217 -25.76 14.80 -11.29
C ILE A 217 -26.36 15.44 -10.05
N ASP A 218 -27.64 15.79 -10.13
CA ASP A 218 -28.43 16.29 -9.00
C ASP A 218 -28.30 15.36 -7.78
N PRO A 219 -27.77 15.83 -6.63
CA PRO A 219 -27.63 15.04 -5.41
C PRO A 219 -28.95 14.43 -4.92
N GLU A 220 -30.09 15.07 -5.17
CA GLU A 220 -31.41 14.58 -4.74
C GLU A 220 -31.96 13.42 -5.59
N SER A 221 -31.40 13.25 -6.79
CA SER A 221 -31.84 12.23 -7.76
C SER A 221 -31.39 10.81 -7.40
N THR A 222 -30.43 10.65 -6.49
CA THR A 222 -29.86 9.35 -6.10
C THR A 222 -29.65 9.23 -4.59
N ALA A 223 -29.52 8.00 -4.08
CA ALA A 223 -29.17 7.79 -2.68
C ALA A 223 -27.69 8.11 -2.37
N PHE A 224 -26.81 8.14 -3.37
CA PHE A 224 -25.37 8.36 -3.17
C PHE A 224 -25.05 9.82 -2.78
N PRO A 225 -24.44 10.06 -1.60
CA PRO A 225 -24.24 11.40 -1.05
C PRO A 225 -22.95 12.11 -1.50
N HIS A 226 -21.87 11.37 -1.69
CA HIS A 226 -20.49 11.88 -1.75
C HIS A 226 -20.10 12.41 -3.14
N ARG A 227 -20.96 13.26 -3.74
CA ARG A 227 -20.83 13.74 -5.12
C ARG A 227 -19.68 14.73 -5.32
N ASP A 228 -19.28 15.44 -4.26
CA ASP A 228 -18.30 16.53 -4.32
C ASP A 228 -16.85 16.09 -4.09
N ASP A 229 -16.64 14.86 -3.62
CA ASP A 229 -15.32 14.28 -3.37
C ASP A 229 -14.55 14.11 -4.69
N ASN A 230 -13.24 14.30 -4.65
CA ASN A 230 -12.33 14.10 -5.79
C ASN A 230 -11.43 12.88 -5.62
N VAL A 231 -11.18 12.51 -4.37
CA VAL A 231 -10.26 11.46 -3.98
C VAL A 231 -11.01 10.49 -3.09
N LEU A 232 -10.93 9.21 -3.41
CA LEU A 232 -11.34 8.13 -2.53
C LEU A 232 -10.08 7.50 -1.94
N VAL A 233 -9.94 7.55 -0.63
CA VAL A 233 -8.87 6.85 0.07
C VAL A 233 -9.48 5.68 0.80
N THR A 234 -8.86 4.51 0.67
CA THR A 234 -9.29 3.33 1.43
C THR A 234 -8.08 2.69 2.06
N SER A 235 -8.00 2.68 3.38
CA SER A 235 -6.95 1.91 4.06
C SER A 235 -7.33 0.43 4.06
N TYR A 236 -6.65 -0.40 3.26
CA TYR A 236 -6.82 -1.85 3.24
C TYR A 236 -5.87 -2.48 4.25
N VAL A 237 -6.36 -2.74 5.45
CA VAL A 237 -5.58 -3.44 6.48
C VAL A 237 -5.75 -4.95 6.30
N MET A 238 -4.73 -5.61 5.77
CA MET A 238 -4.73 -7.01 5.40
C MET A 238 -3.73 -7.82 6.22
N TYR A 239 -4.18 -8.99 6.70
CA TYR A 239 -3.39 -9.93 7.48
C TYR A 239 -4.01 -11.33 7.47
N ALA A 240 -3.23 -12.34 7.87
CA ALA A 240 -3.78 -13.68 8.09
C ALA A 240 -4.71 -13.67 9.32
N PRO A 241 -5.88 -14.36 9.28
CA PRO A 241 -6.83 -14.37 10.38
C PRO A 241 -6.17 -14.70 11.73
N ASN A 242 -6.19 -13.74 12.66
CA ASN A 242 -5.54 -13.86 13.95
C ASN A 242 -6.18 -12.91 14.96
N SER A 243 -6.88 -13.48 15.95
CA SER A 243 -7.60 -12.71 16.98
C SER A 243 -6.71 -11.84 17.87
N THR A 244 -5.40 -12.12 17.93
CA THR A 244 -4.44 -11.28 18.66
C THR A 244 -4.07 -10.02 17.86
N ILE A 245 -4.14 -10.09 16.53
CA ILE A 245 -3.83 -8.99 15.62
C ILE A 245 -5.05 -8.12 15.36
N ASP A 246 -6.26 -8.68 15.40
CA ASP A 246 -7.53 -7.97 15.16
C ASP A 246 -7.63 -6.58 15.84
N PRO A 247 -7.41 -6.43 17.16
CA PRO A 247 -7.52 -5.11 17.79
C PRO A 247 -6.44 -4.13 17.31
N ILE A 248 -5.23 -4.62 17.02
CA ILE A 248 -4.10 -3.81 16.54
C ILE A 248 -4.35 -3.32 15.13
N ALA A 249 -4.79 -4.22 14.24
CA ALA A 249 -5.18 -3.90 12.87
C ALA A 249 -6.32 -2.89 12.85
N LYS A 250 -7.29 -3.04 13.77
CA LYS A 250 -8.41 -2.13 13.88
C LYS A 250 -7.98 -0.71 14.29
N GLU A 251 -7.23 -0.60 15.39
CA GLU A 251 -6.72 0.69 15.87
C GLU A 251 -5.88 1.39 14.80
N PHE A 252 -5.02 0.64 14.11
CA PHE A 252 -4.19 1.15 13.05
C PHE A 252 -5.02 1.76 11.90
N GLY A 253 -6.00 1.04 11.37
CA GLY A 253 -6.84 1.55 10.29
C GLY A 253 -7.69 2.76 10.68
N GLU A 254 -8.29 2.75 11.88
CA GLU A 254 -9.04 3.88 12.43
C GLU A 254 -8.15 5.13 12.55
N LYS A 255 -6.91 4.95 13.01
CA LYS A 255 -5.94 6.02 13.19
C LYS A 255 -5.51 6.65 11.86
N LEU A 256 -5.28 5.84 10.83
CA LEU A 256 -4.93 6.37 9.51
C LEU A 256 -6.09 7.16 8.91
N ARG A 257 -7.33 6.65 9.00
CA ARG A 257 -8.53 7.38 8.55
C ARG A 257 -8.71 8.67 9.34
N LYS A 258 -8.44 8.65 10.65
CA LYS A 258 -8.48 9.84 11.50
C LYS A 258 -7.49 10.91 11.06
N TYR A 259 -6.24 10.57 10.73
CA TYR A 259 -5.29 11.55 10.22
C TYR A 259 -5.78 12.23 8.93
N LEU A 260 -6.39 11.46 8.04
CA LEU A 260 -6.97 11.99 6.81
C LEU A 260 -8.17 12.90 7.09
N LEU A 261 -9.06 12.50 8.00
CA LEU A 261 -10.23 13.29 8.40
C LEU A 261 -9.81 14.59 9.09
N ASP A 262 -8.89 14.53 10.05
CA ASP A 262 -8.44 15.70 10.80
C ASP A 262 -7.79 16.78 9.91
N GLY A 263 -7.24 16.39 8.76
CA GLY A 263 -6.67 17.32 7.77
C GLY A 263 -7.48 17.51 6.51
N SER A 264 -8.70 16.98 6.45
CA SER A 264 -9.62 17.24 5.35
C SER A 264 -10.20 18.65 5.44
N GLU A 265 -10.91 19.06 4.39
CA GLU A 265 -11.64 20.31 4.36
C GLU A 265 -12.85 20.33 5.32
N ASP A 266 -13.31 19.16 5.75
CA ASP A 266 -14.41 18.98 6.72
C ASP A 266 -14.09 17.89 7.76
N PRO A 267 -13.34 18.23 8.82
CA PRO A 267 -12.96 17.27 9.86
C PRO A 267 -14.13 16.80 10.73
N ALA A 268 -15.29 17.47 10.66
CA ALA A 268 -16.46 17.11 11.46
C ALA A 268 -17.29 15.99 10.82
N HIS A 269 -17.18 15.82 9.50
CA HIS A 269 -18.05 14.95 8.72
C HIS A 269 -17.24 13.94 7.92
N LEU A 270 -17.17 12.70 8.44
CA LEU A 270 -16.59 11.60 7.69
C LEU A 270 -17.45 11.29 6.45
N HIS A 271 -16.84 11.23 5.27
CA HIS A 271 -17.46 10.72 4.05
C HIS A 271 -16.98 9.30 3.79
N ALA A 272 -17.79 8.30 4.15
CA ALA A 272 -17.44 6.89 4.02
C ALA A 272 -18.18 6.27 2.84
N TYR A 273 -17.43 5.74 1.87
CA TYR A 273 -18.04 5.02 0.76
C TYR A 273 -18.59 3.67 1.22
N VAL A 274 -19.91 3.48 1.10
CA VAL A 274 -20.63 2.31 1.63
C VAL A 274 -19.99 0.97 1.25
N ASN A 275 -19.50 0.80 0.03
CA ASN A 275 -18.93 -0.49 -0.42
C ASN A 275 -17.62 -0.86 0.29
N TYR A 276 -16.99 0.12 0.95
CA TYR A 276 -15.75 -0.04 1.70
C TYR A 276 -15.95 0.17 3.20
N ALA A 277 -17.18 0.42 3.67
CA ALA A 277 -17.47 0.71 5.07
C ALA A 277 -17.08 -0.46 5.99
N ASN A 278 -16.57 -0.14 7.17
CA ASN A 278 -16.15 -1.15 8.16
C ASN A 278 -17.18 -1.38 9.26
N SER A 279 -18.38 -0.81 9.13
CA SER A 279 -19.45 -0.82 10.14
C SER A 279 -19.13 -0.06 11.43
N ASP A 280 -18.04 0.72 11.44
CA ASP A 280 -17.71 1.64 12.53
C ASP A 280 -18.17 3.08 12.23
N GLU A 281 -18.66 3.32 11.02
CA GLU A 281 -19.17 4.60 10.56
C GLU A 281 -20.62 4.84 10.98
N SER A 282 -20.98 6.12 11.18
CA SER A 282 -22.38 6.50 11.37
C SER A 282 -23.17 6.35 10.07
N LEU A 283 -24.49 6.24 10.17
CA LEU A 283 -25.36 6.23 8.99
C LEU A 283 -25.21 7.53 8.18
N GLN A 284 -24.97 8.67 8.82
CA GLN A 284 -24.71 9.93 8.13
C GLN A 284 -23.40 9.89 7.35
N ALA A 285 -22.34 9.32 7.93
CA ALA A 285 -21.06 9.22 7.25
C ALA A 285 -21.15 8.38 5.97
N VAL A 286 -21.99 7.34 5.99
CA VAL A 286 -22.16 6.42 4.85
C VAL A 286 -23.19 6.93 3.84
N TYR A 287 -24.35 7.38 4.33
CA TYR A 287 -25.50 7.70 3.49
C TYR A 287 -25.73 9.18 3.29
N GLY A 288 -24.97 10.08 3.93
CA GLY A 288 -25.03 11.53 3.73
C GLY A 288 -25.41 12.29 4.98
N TRP A 289 -24.85 13.50 5.11
CA TRP A 289 -25.05 14.39 6.25
C TRP A 289 -26.27 15.30 6.09
N GLU A 290 -26.93 15.30 4.93
CA GLU A 290 -28.17 16.05 4.72
C GLU A 290 -29.37 15.33 5.36
N ASP A 291 -30.18 16.06 6.13
CA ASP A 291 -31.32 15.50 6.87
C ASP A 291 -32.31 14.73 5.98
N TRP A 292 -32.59 15.26 4.78
CA TRP A 292 -33.61 14.72 3.88
C TRP A 292 -33.30 13.30 3.40
N ARG A 293 -32.01 12.95 3.27
CA ARG A 293 -31.58 11.75 2.56
C ARG A 293 -31.80 10.51 3.40
N LEU A 294 -31.32 10.51 4.64
CA LEU A 294 -31.60 9.44 5.59
C LEU A 294 -33.08 9.36 5.93
N GLU A 295 -33.79 10.49 6.07
CA GLU A 295 -35.23 10.47 6.30
C GLU A 295 -35.99 9.78 5.15
N LYS A 296 -35.66 10.11 3.90
CA LYS A 296 -36.22 9.47 2.70
C LYS A 296 -35.93 7.97 2.68
N LEU A 297 -34.69 7.57 2.97
CA LEU A 297 -34.30 6.17 2.97
C LEU A 297 -35.00 5.36 4.08
N ARG A 298 -35.14 5.92 5.29
CA ARG A 298 -35.89 5.30 6.39
C ARG A 298 -37.36 5.12 6.06
N LYS A 299 -38.01 6.13 5.45
CA LYS A 299 -39.39 6.02 4.97
C LYS A 299 -39.55 4.88 3.96
N LEU A 300 -38.64 4.77 3.00
CA LEU A 300 -38.63 3.68 2.02
C LEU A 300 -38.38 2.33 2.69
N LYS A 301 -37.44 2.25 3.65
CA LYS A 301 -37.17 1.03 4.41
C LYS A 301 -38.40 0.55 5.17
N ALA A 302 -39.09 1.44 5.87
CA ALA A 302 -40.33 1.12 6.57
C ALA A 302 -41.46 0.67 5.63
N GLN A 303 -41.51 1.22 4.41
CA GLN A 303 -42.50 0.82 3.39
C GLN A 303 -42.21 -0.57 2.79
N TRP A 304 -40.96 -0.83 2.41
CA TRP A 304 -40.59 -2.01 1.60
C TRP A 304 -40.04 -3.18 2.42
N ASP A 305 -39.53 -2.92 3.62
CA ASP A 305 -39.06 -3.94 4.57
C ASP A 305 -39.42 -3.57 6.02
N PRO A 306 -40.74 -3.53 6.35
CA PRO A 306 -41.24 -3.09 7.66
C PRO A 306 -40.78 -3.96 8.83
N LYS A 307 -40.27 -5.16 8.57
CA LYS A 307 -39.75 -6.10 9.57
C LYS A 307 -38.22 -6.07 9.67
N ASN A 308 -37.57 -5.17 8.92
CA ASN A 308 -36.13 -5.05 8.81
C ASN A 308 -35.42 -6.39 8.54
N ILE A 309 -35.97 -7.22 7.64
CA ILE A 309 -35.43 -8.54 7.29
C ILE A 309 -34.06 -8.38 6.61
N MET A 310 -33.91 -7.40 5.73
CA MET A 310 -32.69 -7.14 4.97
C MET A 310 -31.77 -6.17 5.73
N ARG A 311 -30.98 -6.69 6.67
CA ARG A 311 -30.19 -5.87 7.62
C ARG A 311 -28.73 -6.28 7.79
N TYR A 312 -28.11 -6.81 6.74
CA TYR A 312 -26.78 -7.41 6.84
C TYR A 312 -25.64 -6.39 7.02
N TYR A 313 -25.53 -5.41 6.12
CA TYR A 313 -24.35 -4.53 6.02
C TYR A 313 -24.78 -3.06 6.03
N VAL A 314 -24.30 -2.30 7.02
CA VAL A 314 -24.66 -0.91 7.31
C VAL A 314 -26.17 -0.64 7.15
N PRO A 315 -27.04 -1.33 7.91
CA PRO A 315 -28.47 -1.31 7.67
C PRO A 315 -29.10 0.05 8.03
N ILE A 316 -30.06 0.47 7.21
CA ILE A 316 -30.94 1.59 7.52
C ILE A 316 -32.10 1.05 8.36
N GLU A 317 -32.39 1.71 9.48
CA GLU A 317 -33.44 1.36 10.45
C GLU A 317 -34.56 2.41 10.47
#